data_AF-A0A329RIZ5-F1
#
_entry.id   AF-A0A329RIZ5-F1
#
_cell.length_a   1.000
_cell.length_b   1.000
_cell.length_c   1.000
_cell.angle_alpha   90.00
_cell.angle_beta   90.00
_cell.angle_gamma   90.00
#
_symmetry.space_group_name_H-M   'P 1'
#
loop_
_entity.id
_entity.type
_entity.pdbx_description
1 polymer ?
#
loop_
_entity_poly.entity_id
_entity_poly.type
_entity_poly.pdbx_seq_one_letter_code
_entity_poly.pdbx_strand_id
1 'polypeptide(L)'
;MSKASDISAFEHSVEPAPAETLFRDKKWTYIQDSTSNNGQYSGQIQFNLSTISSQAAFVNWEEAIIELPIKLEIKNATGSPVTSTAACTIDQLVSKAGAWQFIDSVQVVIDGTTVQTNQIHENVNATFKALTEWDYNTYLKQGQTSNFVIDEYSAPAAGSTLTQNIDNVTTSSYMNNVVGEFGLSNTLLNKGAYDRSLFTALDQQSNKLAYDIMGSTANIQAVSKPQVYVAPAGTVAAGGSFYVAHYLACIKLKDICDYFKKCPMQKNTRGFIYINYNSSSTTITVNITGTVAPGTISVSNNMNYGNTCPILWNFYSAVSTATLTPTGLAVPSSTVLTVTADVNGIPTSGSGIAPSQAFSRLLVPTYSPNPSADHALVQKKTFRYFERVTNKFTVQAGQAFTYTVTNGIANPKKLIMQPVITNPTAGSSSLPDVINPFRSPFSTVPATIRRAS
;
A
#
# COMPACT_ATOMS: atom_id res chain seq x y z
N MET A 1 32.92 -47.73 45.70
CA MET A 1 31.71 -47.02 45.21
C MET A 1 31.81 -45.59 45.73
N SER A 2 31.82 -44.48 45.00
CA SER A 2 31.63 -44.14 43.58
C SER A 2 32.35 -42.80 43.27
N LYS A 3 33.43 -42.44 43.98
CA LYS A 3 34.00 -41.08 43.94
C LYS A 3 34.37 -40.56 42.54
N ALA A 4 34.90 -41.39 41.65
CA ALA A 4 35.28 -40.95 40.30
C ALA A 4 34.07 -40.70 39.38
N SER A 5 33.00 -41.49 39.53
CA SER A 5 31.73 -41.32 38.83
C SER A 5 31.00 -40.07 39.29
N ASP A 6 30.97 -39.84 40.60
CA ASP A 6 30.25 -38.71 41.20
C ASP A 6 30.96 -37.39 40.94
N ILE A 7 32.31 -37.40 40.89
CA ILE A 7 33.11 -36.24 40.48
C ILE A 7 32.89 -35.93 39.00
N SER A 8 32.91 -36.92 38.12
CA SER A 8 32.64 -36.71 36.69
C SER A 8 31.21 -36.23 36.43
N ALA A 9 30.22 -36.75 37.16
CA ALA A 9 28.84 -36.29 37.08
C ALA A 9 28.67 -34.86 37.62
N PHE A 10 29.36 -34.51 38.71
CA PHE A 10 29.38 -33.15 39.24
C PHE A 10 30.04 -32.19 38.26
N GLU A 11 31.23 -32.52 37.75
CA GLU A 11 32.00 -31.73 36.78
C GLU A 11 31.19 -31.47 35.51
N HIS A 12 30.51 -32.47 34.95
CA HIS A 12 29.59 -32.27 33.81
C HIS A 12 28.29 -31.53 34.17
N SER A 13 27.87 -31.54 35.44
CA SER A 13 26.67 -30.77 35.87
C SER A 13 26.96 -29.29 36.13
N VAL A 14 28.22 -28.95 36.42
CA VAL A 14 28.68 -27.57 36.66
C VAL A 14 29.39 -26.95 35.45
N GLU A 15 29.63 -27.74 34.39
CA GLU A 15 30.01 -27.18 33.10
C GLU A 15 28.96 -26.14 32.68
N PRO A 16 29.36 -24.89 32.41
CA PRO A 16 28.44 -23.92 31.85
C PRO A 16 27.92 -24.52 30.56
N ALA A 17 26.62 -24.85 30.52
CA ALA A 17 26.00 -25.34 29.30
C ALA A 17 26.41 -24.37 28.18
N PRO A 18 27.15 -24.82 27.15
CA PRO A 18 27.56 -23.93 26.07
C PRO A 18 26.28 -23.30 25.56
N ALA A 19 26.17 -21.96 25.62
CA ALA A 19 24.92 -21.24 25.43
C ALA A 19 24.17 -21.84 24.24
N GLU A 20 23.20 -22.71 24.53
CA GLU A 20 22.67 -23.57 23.48
C GLU A 20 21.95 -22.66 22.53
N THR A 21 22.41 -22.64 21.28
CA THR A 21 21.75 -21.89 20.24
C THR A 21 20.35 -22.50 20.08
N LEU A 22 19.34 -21.77 20.54
CA LEU A 22 17.95 -22.24 20.60
C LEU A 22 17.44 -22.70 19.23
N PHE A 23 17.90 -22.01 18.18
CA PHE A 23 17.62 -22.32 16.80
C PHE A 23 18.92 -22.59 16.05
N ARG A 24 18.93 -23.68 15.28
CA ARG A 24 20.04 -24.05 14.41
C ARG A 24 20.07 -23.20 13.15
N ASP A 25 18.90 -23.00 12.53
CA ASP A 25 18.76 -22.34 11.24
C ASP A 25 17.53 -21.43 11.18
N LYS A 26 17.64 -20.32 10.43
CA LYS A 26 16.52 -19.50 9.95
C LYS A 26 16.36 -19.70 8.44
N LYS A 27 15.14 -19.97 7.98
CA LYS A 27 14.82 -20.13 6.55
C LYS A 27 13.57 -19.34 6.19
N TRP A 28 13.56 -18.73 5.01
CA TRP A 28 12.36 -18.13 4.46
C TRP A 28 11.62 -19.14 3.61
N THR A 29 10.33 -19.32 3.86
CA THR A 29 9.42 -20.09 3.01
C THR A 29 8.33 -19.16 2.51
N TYR A 30 7.69 -19.53 1.41
CA TYR A 30 6.60 -18.75 0.85
C TYR A 30 5.36 -19.61 0.63
N ILE A 31 4.20 -18.98 0.80
CA ILE A 31 2.90 -19.53 0.46
C ILE A 31 2.37 -18.70 -0.69
N GLN A 32 2.17 -19.32 -1.84
CA GLN A 32 1.46 -18.70 -2.95
C GLN A 32 -0.02 -18.59 -2.61
N ASP A 33 -0.68 -17.54 -3.08
CA ASP A 33 -2.12 -17.41 -2.96
C ASP A 33 -2.85 -18.56 -3.69
N SER A 34 -4.09 -18.83 -3.27
CA SER A 34 -4.92 -19.93 -3.79
C SER A 34 -6.11 -19.44 -4.63
N THR A 35 -6.23 -18.13 -4.86
CA THR A 35 -7.39 -17.52 -5.52
C THR A 35 -7.06 -16.81 -6.83
N SER A 36 -5.79 -16.61 -7.15
CA SER A 36 -5.39 -16.03 -8.44
C SER A 36 -5.65 -17.01 -9.58
N ASN A 37 -6.09 -16.45 -10.70
CA ASN A 37 -6.13 -17.13 -11.99
C ASN A 37 -5.13 -16.44 -12.91
N ASN A 38 -3.94 -17.02 -13.09
CA ASN A 38 -2.84 -16.44 -13.88
C ASN A 38 -2.50 -14.99 -13.47
N GLY A 39 -2.53 -14.70 -12.17
CA GLY A 39 -2.22 -13.38 -11.62
C GLY A 39 -3.36 -12.36 -11.66
N GLN A 40 -4.56 -12.77 -12.07
CA GLN A 40 -5.78 -12.00 -11.90
C GLN A 40 -6.51 -12.40 -10.64
N TYR A 41 -7.07 -11.42 -9.92
CA TYR A 41 -7.83 -11.63 -8.70
C TYR A 41 -9.25 -11.10 -8.84
N SER A 42 -10.14 -11.58 -7.96
CA SER A 42 -11.54 -11.16 -7.90
C SER A 42 -11.89 -10.60 -6.52
N GLY A 43 -11.15 -9.57 -6.10
CA GLY A 43 -11.40 -8.85 -4.85
C GLY A 43 -10.89 -9.51 -3.57
N GLN A 44 -10.49 -10.78 -3.61
CA GLN A 44 -9.95 -11.50 -2.45
C GLN A 44 -8.70 -12.33 -2.78
N ILE A 45 -7.75 -12.30 -1.86
CA ILE A 45 -6.52 -13.09 -1.85
C ILE A 45 -6.58 -14.04 -0.65
N GLN A 46 -6.38 -15.34 -0.88
CA GLN A 46 -6.37 -16.35 0.18
C GLN A 46 -5.02 -17.06 0.25
N PHE A 47 -4.39 -17.02 1.43
CA PHE A 47 -3.22 -17.84 1.74
C PHE A 47 -3.63 -19.06 2.57
N ASN A 48 -3.33 -20.25 2.06
CA ASN A 48 -3.56 -21.51 2.76
C ASN A 48 -2.31 -21.89 3.58
N LEU A 49 -2.46 -21.96 4.90
CA LEU A 49 -1.34 -22.21 5.82
C LEU A 49 -0.95 -23.69 5.93
N SER A 50 -1.52 -24.59 5.15
CA SER A 50 -1.18 -26.02 5.17
C SER A 50 0.32 -26.30 4.91
N THR A 51 0.96 -25.53 4.03
CA THR A 51 2.38 -25.66 3.69
C THR A 51 3.32 -25.43 4.87
N ILE A 52 2.97 -24.53 5.80
CA ILE A 52 3.77 -24.26 7.01
C ILE A 52 3.40 -25.20 8.15
N SER A 53 2.17 -25.72 8.15
CA SER A 53 1.69 -26.62 9.20
C SER A 53 2.37 -27.99 9.22
N SER A 54 2.99 -28.36 8.09
CA SER A 54 3.69 -29.63 7.90
C SER A 54 5.20 -29.51 8.17
N GLN A 55 5.68 -28.30 8.44
CA GLN A 55 7.08 -28.04 8.74
C GLN A 55 7.27 -28.10 10.26
N ALA A 56 8.18 -28.95 10.75
CA ALA A 56 8.51 -29.07 12.17
C ALA A 56 9.32 -27.86 12.72
N ALA A 57 9.07 -26.66 12.18
CA ALA A 57 9.77 -25.42 12.45
C ALA A 57 8.83 -24.37 13.06
N PHE A 58 9.39 -23.47 13.86
CA PHE A 58 8.64 -22.36 14.44
C PHE A 58 8.50 -21.22 13.42
N VAL A 59 7.30 -20.68 13.27
CA VAL A 59 7.02 -19.53 12.41
C VAL A 59 7.08 -18.25 13.24
N ASN A 60 7.86 -17.25 12.80
CA ASN A 60 7.79 -15.91 13.38
C ASN A 60 6.87 -15.01 12.53
N TRP A 61 5.64 -14.84 12.99
CA TRP A 61 4.62 -14.04 12.32
C TRP A 61 4.91 -12.54 12.31
N GLU A 62 5.68 -12.03 13.26
CA GLU A 62 5.99 -10.60 13.34
C GLU A 62 6.84 -10.15 12.13
N GLU A 63 7.69 -11.05 11.62
CA GLU A 63 8.56 -10.78 10.48
C GLU A 63 7.94 -11.17 9.13
N ALA A 64 6.73 -11.75 9.13
CA ALA A 64 6.08 -12.21 7.91
C ALA A 64 5.67 -11.03 7.00
N ILE A 65 5.87 -11.21 5.69
CA ILE A 65 5.64 -10.19 4.66
C ILE A 65 4.71 -10.77 3.60
N ILE A 66 3.72 -10.00 3.19
CA ILE A 66 2.93 -10.25 1.99
C ILE A 66 3.54 -9.43 0.86
N GLU A 67 3.73 -10.06 -0.29
CA GLU A 67 4.07 -9.37 -1.51
C GLU A 67 2.89 -9.43 -2.49
N LEU A 68 2.46 -8.26 -2.95
CA LEU A 68 1.38 -8.11 -3.92
C LEU A 68 1.93 -7.55 -5.23
N PRO A 69 1.65 -8.18 -6.40
CA PRO A 69 1.97 -7.58 -7.68
C PRO A 69 1.01 -6.43 -7.96
N ILE A 70 1.51 -5.20 -8.01
CA ILE A 70 0.70 -4.01 -8.28
C ILE A 70 0.83 -3.63 -9.74
N LYS A 71 -0.31 -3.27 -10.35
CA LYS A 71 -0.38 -2.64 -11.66
C LYS A 71 -1.13 -1.32 -11.57
N LEU A 72 -0.46 -0.25 -12.00
CA LEU A 72 -1.06 1.06 -12.19
C LEU A 72 -1.12 1.37 -13.69
N GLU A 73 -2.22 1.96 -14.16
CA GLU A 73 -2.40 2.14 -15.60
C GLU A 73 -3.26 3.37 -15.94
N ILE A 74 -2.90 4.05 -17.02
CA ILE A 74 -3.72 5.09 -17.67
C ILE A 74 -4.02 4.59 -19.09
N LYS A 75 -5.28 4.31 -19.40
CA LYS A 75 -5.73 3.79 -20.70
C LYS A 75 -6.44 4.84 -21.54
N ASN A 76 -6.29 4.74 -22.85
CA ASN A 76 -7.20 5.37 -23.80
C ASN A 76 -8.54 4.61 -23.80
N ALA A 77 -9.56 5.20 -23.18
CA ALA A 77 -10.92 4.68 -23.17
C ALA A 77 -11.85 5.40 -24.17
N THR A 78 -11.32 6.35 -24.94
CA THR A 78 -11.98 6.90 -26.12
C THR A 78 -12.11 5.75 -27.11
N GLY A 79 -13.30 5.44 -27.63
CA GLY A 79 -13.51 4.31 -28.54
C GLY A 79 -12.76 4.36 -29.89
N SER A 80 -11.80 5.28 -30.03
CA SER A 80 -10.95 5.53 -31.17
C SER A 80 -9.51 5.84 -30.74
N PRO A 81 -8.52 5.75 -31.65
CA PRO A 81 -7.16 6.18 -31.35
C PRO A 81 -7.10 7.66 -30.95
N VAL A 82 -6.25 7.97 -29.97
CA VAL A 82 -6.02 9.34 -29.47
C VAL A 82 -4.56 9.70 -29.69
N THR A 83 -4.31 10.88 -30.23
CA THR A 83 -2.94 11.39 -30.41
C THR A 83 -2.60 12.36 -29.29
N SER A 84 -1.69 11.96 -28.41
CA SER A 84 -1.16 12.82 -27.35
C SER A 84 -0.12 13.80 -27.90
N THR A 85 -0.15 15.03 -27.41
CA THR A 85 0.87 16.06 -27.71
C THR A 85 2.01 16.07 -26.70
N ALA A 86 1.81 15.45 -25.54
CA ALA A 86 2.83 15.20 -24.53
C ALA A 86 2.61 13.85 -23.87
N ALA A 87 3.72 13.16 -23.55
CA ALA A 87 3.73 11.89 -22.84
C ALA A 87 3.45 12.08 -21.35
N CYS A 88 3.04 11.02 -20.65
CA CYS A 88 2.97 11.02 -19.19
C CYS A 88 4.35 11.31 -18.57
N THR A 89 4.38 11.87 -17.36
CA THR A 89 5.62 11.82 -16.57
C THR A 89 5.79 10.42 -15.97
N ILE A 90 7.03 10.03 -15.64
CA ILE A 90 7.29 8.69 -15.05
C ILE A 90 6.62 8.51 -13.67
N ASP A 91 6.36 9.61 -12.99
CA ASP A 91 5.69 9.71 -11.69
C ASP A 91 4.23 10.18 -11.81
N GLN A 92 3.59 10.01 -12.98
CA GLN A 92 2.20 10.45 -13.21
C GLN A 92 1.22 9.79 -12.22
N LEU A 93 1.46 8.52 -11.87
CA LEU A 93 0.74 7.81 -10.83
C LEU A 93 1.71 7.48 -9.69
N VAL A 94 1.34 7.82 -8.46
CA VAL A 94 2.14 7.57 -7.26
C VAL A 94 1.28 6.83 -6.24
N SER A 95 1.81 5.87 -5.51
CA SER A 95 1.04 5.26 -4.42
C SER A 95 0.77 6.26 -3.29
N LYS A 96 -0.39 6.14 -2.64
CA LYS A 96 -0.63 6.79 -1.34
C LYS A 96 0.34 6.25 -0.28
N ALA A 97 0.45 6.94 0.85
CA ALA A 97 1.42 6.56 1.88
C ALA A 97 1.14 5.16 2.45
N GLY A 98 2.08 4.24 2.22
CA GLY A 98 2.02 2.85 2.66
C GLY A 98 1.53 1.88 1.58
N ALA A 99 2.20 0.74 1.46
CA ALA A 99 1.81 -0.39 0.61
C ALA A 99 0.49 -1.01 1.09
N TRP A 100 0.17 -0.88 2.38
CA TRP A 100 -1.12 -1.30 2.95
C TRP A 100 -2.33 -0.54 2.40
N GLN A 101 -2.15 0.53 1.61
CA GLN A 101 -3.27 1.19 0.93
C GLN A 101 -4.00 0.26 -0.04
N PHE A 102 -3.33 -0.80 -0.52
CA PHE A 102 -3.95 -1.87 -1.30
C PHE A 102 -4.75 -2.87 -0.46
N ILE A 103 -4.84 -2.72 0.87
CA ILE A 103 -5.57 -3.63 1.76
C ILE A 103 -6.85 -2.94 2.23
N ASP A 104 -8.00 -3.49 1.88
CA ASP A 104 -9.29 -3.04 2.43
C ASP A 104 -9.56 -3.70 3.79
N SER A 105 -9.32 -5.01 3.88
CA SER A 105 -9.61 -5.76 5.10
C SER A 105 -8.83 -7.07 5.17
N VAL A 106 -8.67 -7.57 6.41
CA VAL A 106 -7.95 -8.81 6.70
C VAL A 106 -8.79 -9.68 7.64
N GLN A 107 -8.94 -10.95 7.31
CA GLN A 107 -9.50 -11.97 8.18
C GLN A 107 -8.48 -13.08 8.39
N VAL A 108 -8.37 -13.56 9.62
CA VAL A 108 -7.45 -14.63 9.98
C VAL A 108 -8.23 -15.74 10.67
N VAL A 109 -8.13 -16.95 10.13
CA VAL A 109 -8.72 -18.17 10.69
C VAL A 109 -7.58 -19.12 11.02
N ILE A 110 -7.42 -19.46 12.29
CA ILE A 110 -6.41 -20.41 12.76
C ILE A 110 -7.13 -21.59 13.42
N ASP A 111 -6.78 -22.81 13.03
CA ASP A 111 -7.35 -24.06 13.56
C ASP A 111 -8.90 -24.06 13.59
N GLY A 112 -9.52 -23.52 12.54
CA GLY A 112 -10.98 -23.43 12.41
C GLY A 112 -11.65 -22.30 13.20
N THR A 113 -10.89 -21.49 13.94
CA THR A 113 -11.40 -20.36 14.72
C THR A 113 -10.99 -19.03 14.08
N THR A 114 -11.94 -18.12 13.88
CA THR A 114 -11.64 -16.75 13.42
C THR A 114 -11.00 -15.96 14.57
N VAL A 115 -9.71 -15.64 14.43
CA VAL A 115 -8.94 -14.86 15.42
C VAL A 115 -8.92 -13.37 15.08
N GLN A 116 -9.16 -13.01 13.81
CA GLN A 116 -9.41 -11.63 13.41
C GLN A 116 -10.60 -11.60 12.46
N THR A 117 -11.65 -10.86 12.84
CA THR A 117 -12.81 -10.66 11.97
C THR A 117 -12.50 -9.70 10.83
N ASN A 118 -13.24 -9.87 9.74
CA ASN A 118 -13.12 -9.05 8.56
C ASN A 118 -13.65 -7.63 8.82
N GLN A 119 -12.77 -6.63 8.85
CA GLN A 119 -13.11 -5.23 9.09
C GLN A 119 -12.57 -4.35 7.97
N ILE A 120 -13.46 -3.60 7.30
CA ILE A 120 -13.08 -2.67 6.24
C ILE A 120 -12.15 -1.56 6.75
N HIS A 121 -11.52 -0.84 5.83
CA HIS A 121 -10.60 0.27 6.12
C HIS A 121 -9.38 -0.12 6.97
N GLU A 122 -8.83 -1.32 6.76
CA GLU A 122 -7.60 -1.74 7.46
C GLU A 122 -6.40 -0.86 7.06
N ASN A 123 -6.34 -0.38 5.82
CA ASN A 123 -5.37 0.63 5.39
C ASN A 123 -5.39 1.90 6.27
N VAL A 124 -6.57 2.35 6.69
CA VAL A 124 -6.75 3.52 7.55
C VAL A 124 -6.14 3.25 8.93
N ASN A 125 -6.45 2.09 9.50
CA ASN A 125 -5.91 1.65 10.79
C ASN A 125 -4.38 1.47 10.75
N ALA A 126 -3.85 0.84 9.70
CA ALA A 126 -2.42 0.66 9.50
C ALA A 126 -1.69 2.02 9.38
N THR A 127 -2.28 2.97 8.66
CA THR A 127 -1.76 4.35 8.57
C THR A 127 -1.75 5.03 9.93
N PHE A 128 -2.85 4.95 10.69
CA PHE A 128 -2.93 5.52 12.04
C PHE A 128 -1.86 4.93 12.97
N LYS A 129 -1.66 3.61 12.95
CA LYS A 129 -0.62 2.93 13.73
C LYS A 129 0.77 3.37 13.29
N ALA A 130 1.05 3.49 11.99
CA ALA A 130 2.33 3.96 11.50
C ALA A 130 2.62 5.39 11.99
N LEU A 131 1.62 6.28 11.97
CA LEU A 131 1.77 7.67 12.43
C LEU A 131 1.91 7.82 13.95
N THR A 132 1.33 6.91 14.74
CA THR A 132 1.27 7.04 16.21
C THR A 132 2.22 6.13 16.97
N GLU A 133 2.63 5.00 16.38
CA GLU A 133 3.44 3.98 17.04
C GLU A 133 4.86 3.86 16.47
N TRP A 134 5.14 4.32 15.24
CA TRP A 134 6.49 4.23 14.69
C TRP A 134 7.37 5.35 15.22
N ASP A 135 8.52 4.97 15.78
CA ASP A 135 9.60 5.91 16.05
C ASP A 135 10.45 6.15 14.79
N TYR A 136 11.35 7.12 14.85
CA TYR A 136 12.22 7.48 13.73
C TYR A 136 13.08 6.30 13.25
N ASN A 137 13.58 5.47 14.18
CA ASN A 137 14.39 4.31 13.84
C ASN A 137 13.57 3.22 13.12
N THR A 138 12.33 2.99 13.55
CA THR A 138 11.39 2.10 12.87
C THR A 138 11.08 2.64 11.48
N TYR A 139 10.80 3.93 11.35
CA TYR A 139 10.55 4.58 10.07
C TYR A 139 11.73 4.40 9.10
N LEU A 140 12.97 4.68 9.52
CA LEU A 140 14.15 4.51 8.66
C LEU A 140 14.34 3.07 8.19
N LYS A 141 14.09 2.08 9.06
CA LYS A 141 14.29 0.66 8.73
C LYS A 141 13.14 0.06 7.92
N GLN A 142 11.92 0.57 8.07
CA GLN A 142 10.71 -0.10 7.59
C GLN A 142 9.92 0.72 6.56
N GLY A 143 10.08 2.05 6.54
CA GLY A 143 9.36 2.95 5.66
C GLY A 143 9.56 2.62 4.18
N GLN A 144 10.82 2.38 3.77
CA GLN A 144 11.12 2.01 2.39
C GLN A 144 10.49 0.68 1.98
N THR A 145 10.55 -0.35 2.83
CA THR A 145 9.95 -1.66 2.52
C THR A 145 8.44 -1.55 2.37
N SER A 146 7.77 -0.77 3.21
CA SER A 146 6.32 -0.61 3.20
C SER A 146 5.86 0.57 2.34
N ASN A 147 6.72 1.21 1.52
CA ASN A 147 6.41 2.44 0.77
C ASN A 147 5.71 3.53 1.60
N PHE A 148 6.06 3.63 2.88
CA PHE A 148 5.48 4.61 3.80
C PHE A 148 6.43 5.79 3.95
N VAL A 149 5.93 6.95 3.51
CA VAL A 149 6.51 8.28 3.75
C VAL A 149 5.35 9.20 4.09
N ILE A 150 5.52 10.02 5.13
CA ILE A 150 4.51 10.97 5.58
C ILE A 150 4.30 12.04 4.50
N ASP A 151 3.04 12.32 4.17
CA ASP A 151 2.72 13.47 3.31
C ASP A 151 3.06 14.77 4.05
N GLU A 152 3.92 15.57 3.44
CA GLU A 152 4.42 16.82 4.00
C GLU A 152 4.38 17.90 2.93
N TYR A 153 3.74 19.02 3.25
CA TYR A 153 3.76 20.18 2.37
C TYR A 153 5.17 20.79 2.37
N SER A 154 5.82 20.80 1.21
CA SER A 154 7.13 21.39 1.01
C SER A 154 7.12 22.22 -0.26
N ALA A 155 7.26 23.54 -0.12
CA ALA A 155 7.40 24.41 -1.27
C ALA A 155 8.80 24.21 -1.90
N PRO A 156 8.93 24.07 -3.23
CA PRO A 156 10.24 24.10 -3.88
C PRO A 156 10.94 25.44 -3.61
N ALA A 157 12.28 25.41 -3.57
CA ALA A 157 13.17 26.44 -3.04
C ALA A 157 12.83 27.91 -3.40
N ALA A 158 13.39 28.85 -2.61
CA ALA A 158 13.13 30.28 -2.67
C ALA A 158 13.17 30.87 -4.09
N GLY A 159 12.10 31.60 -4.48
CA GLY A 159 11.93 32.22 -5.80
C GLY A 159 10.62 31.85 -6.51
N SER A 160 9.89 30.86 -5.99
CA SER A 160 8.57 30.48 -6.47
C SER A 160 7.47 31.33 -5.79
N THR A 161 6.38 31.66 -6.50
CA THR A 161 5.19 32.36 -5.92
C THR A 161 4.36 31.46 -5.00
N LEU A 162 4.99 30.42 -4.45
CA LEU A 162 4.33 29.34 -3.73
C LEU A 162 4.27 29.67 -2.25
N THR A 163 3.12 29.35 -1.66
CA THR A 163 2.86 29.61 -0.26
C THR A 163 3.82 28.81 0.63
N GLN A 164 4.38 29.43 1.68
CA GLN A 164 5.34 28.77 2.58
C GLN A 164 4.71 27.72 3.51
N ASN A 165 3.42 27.85 3.83
CA ASN A 165 2.70 26.95 4.73
C ASN A 165 1.38 26.51 4.06
N ILE A 166 1.03 25.23 4.23
CA ILE A 166 -0.27 24.67 3.82
C ILE A 166 -1.44 25.48 4.40
N ASP A 167 -1.30 26.03 5.61
CA ASP A 167 -2.37 26.82 6.26
C ASP A 167 -2.65 28.14 5.54
N ASN A 168 -1.71 28.60 4.70
CA ASN A 168 -1.83 29.81 3.90
C ASN A 168 -2.21 29.50 2.44
N VAL A 169 -2.37 28.22 2.07
CA VAL A 169 -2.80 27.82 0.72
C VAL A 169 -4.28 28.17 0.57
N THR A 170 -4.66 28.82 -0.52
CA THR A 170 -6.07 29.16 -0.75
C THR A 170 -6.89 27.89 -0.88
N THR A 171 -8.12 27.89 -0.37
CA THR A 171 -9.05 26.76 -0.53
C THR A 171 -9.21 26.36 -1.99
N SER A 172 -9.21 27.32 -2.93
CA SER A 172 -9.30 27.04 -4.37
C SER A 172 -8.08 26.35 -4.97
N SER A 173 -6.91 26.46 -4.34
CA SER A 173 -5.67 25.78 -4.75
C SER A 173 -5.55 24.38 -4.12
N TYR A 174 -6.39 24.07 -3.13
CA TYR A 174 -6.40 22.78 -2.44
C TYR A 174 -7.62 21.92 -2.81
N MET A 175 -8.79 22.55 -2.92
CA MET A 175 -10.09 21.96 -3.21
C MET A 175 -10.64 22.48 -4.54
N ASN A 176 -11.17 21.57 -5.35
CA ASN A 176 -11.79 21.84 -6.63
C ASN A 176 -13.16 21.13 -6.69
N ASN A 177 -14.17 21.80 -7.26
CA ASN A 177 -15.53 21.29 -7.31
C ASN A 177 -15.73 20.09 -8.26
N VAL A 178 -14.74 19.76 -9.08
CA VAL A 178 -14.73 18.62 -9.99
C VAL A 178 -13.98 17.44 -9.39
N VAL A 179 -12.73 17.65 -8.96
CA VAL A 179 -11.83 16.55 -8.53
C VAL A 179 -11.75 16.36 -7.01
N GLY A 180 -12.23 17.34 -6.23
CA GLY A 180 -12.15 17.35 -4.77
C GLY A 180 -10.85 17.95 -4.27
N GLU A 181 -10.29 17.32 -3.26
CA GLU A 181 -8.92 17.60 -2.83
C GLU A 181 -7.94 17.32 -3.98
N PHE A 182 -6.94 18.17 -4.17
CA PHE A 182 -5.87 18.01 -5.17
C PHE A 182 -4.54 18.71 -4.80
N GLY A 183 -4.56 19.63 -3.83
CA GLY A 183 -3.38 20.46 -3.48
C GLY A 183 -2.15 19.66 -3.03
N LEU A 184 -2.35 18.43 -2.51
CA LEU A 184 -1.28 17.52 -2.09
C LEU A 184 -1.17 16.25 -2.94
N SER A 185 -1.95 16.10 -4.00
CA SER A 185 -1.82 14.96 -4.93
C SER A 185 -0.74 15.21 -5.97
N ASN A 186 0.42 15.71 -5.56
CA ASN A 186 1.50 16.00 -6.49
C ASN A 186 2.87 15.93 -5.83
N THR A 187 3.88 15.59 -6.60
CA THR A 187 5.26 15.47 -6.11
C THR A 187 5.95 16.81 -5.89
N LEU A 188 5.46 17.91 -6.48
CA LEU A 188 6.09 19.22 -6.35
C LEU A 188 5.90 19.84 -4.96
N LEU A 189 4.69 19.75 -4.41
CA LEU A 189 4.32 20.33 -3.12
C LEU A 189 4.21 19.30 -2.00
N ASN A 190 4.04 18.02 -2.31
CA ASN A 190 4.00 16.95 -1.31
C ASN A 190 5.30 16.16 -1.35
N LYS A 191 6.19 16.44 -0.40
CA LYS A 191 7.48 15.76 -0.25
C LYS A 191 7.30 14.25 -0.07
N GLY A 192 6.25 13.83 0.65
CA GLY A 192 5.95 12.42 0.83
C GLY A 192 5.60 11.72 -0.48
N ALA A 193 4.80 12.36 -1.33
CA ALA A 193 4.52 11.84 -2.67
C ALA A 193 5.79 11.78 -3.53
N TYR A 194 6.64 12.80 -3.46
CA TYR A 194 7.95 12.79 -4.15
C TYR A 194 8.83 11.64 -3.70
N ASP A 195 9.08 11.49 -2.40
CA ASP A 195 9.94 10.43 -1.88
C ASP A 195 9.37 9.03 -2.25
N ARG A 196 8.04 8.86 -2.26
CA ARG A 196 7.41 7.60 -2.71
C ARG A 196 7.58 7.33 -4.20
N SER A 197 7.58 8.36 -5.05
CA SER A 197 7.80 8.17 -6.49
C SER A 197 9.21 7.63 -6.77
N LEU A 198 10.20 7.98 -5.95
CA LEU A 198 11.58 7.45 -6.06
C LEU A 198 11.66 5.92 -5.87
N PHE A 199 10.70 5.31 -5.17
CA PHE A 199 10.64 3.86 -4.94
C PHE A 199 9.74 3.11 -5.92
N THR A 200 8.89 3.81 -6.67
CA THR A 200 7.81 3.20 -7.46
C THR A 200 7.89 3.51 -8.95
N ALA A 201 8.67 4.51 -9.35
CA ALA A 201 8.81 4.94 -10.74
C ALA A 201 10.25 4.82 -11.25
N LEU A 202 10.58 3.69 -11.89
CA LEU A 202 11.87 3.49 -12.56
C LEU A 202 11.67 3.43 -14.06
N ASP A 203 12.25 4.42 -14.74
CA ASP A 203 12.24 4.56 -16.19
C ASP A 203 13.16 3.52 -16.84
N GLN A 204 12.63 2.80 -17.83
CA GLN A 204 13.29 1.68 -18.48
C GLN A 204 13.84 2.01 -19.87
N GLN A 205 13.93 3.30 -20.21
CA GLN A 205 14.51 3.71 -21.48
C GLN A 205 16.02 3.50 -21.52
N SER A 206 16.54 3.11 -22.69
CA SER A 206 17.98 3.14 -22.99
C SER A 206 18.52 4.54 -22.75
N ASN A 207 19.71 4.70 -22.16
CA ASN A 207 20.30 5.94 -21.62
C ASN A 207 19.96 6.27 -20.15
N LYS A 208 19.09 5.49 -19.51
CA LYS A 208 18.83 5.60 -18.08
C LYS A 208 19.77 4.68 -17.33
N LEU A 209 20.34 5.18 -16.24
CA LEU A 209 21.36 4.47 -15.45
C LEU A 209 20.93 3.04 -15.07
N ALA A 210 19.68 2.84 -14.65
CA ALA A 210 19.18 1.52 -14.29
C ALA A 210 19.13 0.56 -15.49
N TYR A 211 18.72 1.06 -16.67
CA TYR A 211 18.73 0.29 -17.90
C TYR A 211 20.15 0.00 -18.37
N ASP A 212 21.03 0.99 -18.37
CA ASP A 212 22.40 0.85 -18.89
C ASP A 212 23.25 -0.08 -18.01
N ILE A 213 23.06 -0.07 -16.68
CA ILE A 213 23.73 -1.01 -15.76
C ILE A 213 23.17 -2.42 -15.91
N MET A 214 21.84 -2.57 -15.98
CA MET A 214 21.21 -3.89 -16.01
C MET A 214 21.17 -4.50 -17.42
N GLY A 215 21.42 -3.70 -18.46
CA GLY A 215 21.50 -4.09 -19.88
C GLY A 215 20.16 -4.41 -20.56
N SER A 216 19.06 -4.62 -19.81
CA SER A 216 17.73 -4.86 -20.38
C SER A 216 16.60 -4.72 -19.35
N THR A 217 15.38 -4.48 -19.85
CA THR A 217 14.13 -4.56 -19.07
C THR A 217 13.93 -5.91 -18.38
N ALA A 218 14.30 -7.02 -19.04
CA ALA A 218 14.16 -8.35 -18.47
C ALA A 218 15.04 -8.55 -17.22
N ASN A 219 16.26 -7.99 -17.22
CA ASN A 219 17.14 -8.05 -16.06
C ASN A 219 16.63 -7.18 -14.90
N ILE A 220 16.04 -6.02 -15.19
CA ILE A 220 15.38 -5.18 -14.17
C ILE A 220 14.20 -5.92 -13.53
N GLN A 221 13.40 -6.63 -14.33
CA GLN A 221 12.31 -7.46 -13.85
C GLN A 221 12.81 -8.60 -12.95
N ALA A 222 13.89 -9.27 -13.34
CA ALA A 222 14.45 -10.41 -12.61
C ALA A 222 14.93 -10.06 -11.18
N VAL A 223 15.30 -8.80 -10.93
CA VAL A 223 15.69 -8.30 -9.61
C VAL A 223 14.55 -7.59 -8.86
N SER A 224 13.31 -7.73 -9.34
CA SER A 224 12.11 -7.15 -8.73
C SER A 224 12.16 -5.63 -8.53
N LYS A 225 12.86 -4.91 -9.40
CA LYS A 225 12.81 -3.45 -9.41
C LYS A 225 11.45 -2.99 -9.94
N PRO A 226 10.91 -1.87 -9.44
CA PRO A 226 9.73 -1.25 -10.05
C PRO A 226 10.01 -0.94 -11.53
N GLN A 227 8.97 -0.90 -12.34
CA GLN A 227 9.07 -0.69 -13.79
C GLN A 227 7.97 0.28 -14.23
N VAL A 228 8.33 1.29 -15.00
CA VAL A 228 7.37 2.22 -15.60
C VAL A 228 7.57 2.26 -17.10
N TYR A 229 6.46 2.19 -17.81
CA TYR A 229 6.33 2.46 -19.23
C TYR A 229 5.49 3.70 -19.44
N VAL A 230 5.96 4.57 -20.31
CA VAL A 230 5.23 5.74 -20.80
C VAL A 230 5.20 5.67 -22.31
N ALA A 231 3.99 5.76 -22.88
CA ALA A 231 3.84 5.90 -24.33
C ALA A 231 4.44 7.24 -24.78
N PRO A 232 5.33 7.26 -25.79
CA PRO A 232 5.80 8.50 -26.39
C PRO A 232 4.62 9.37 -26.88
N ALA A 233 4.83 10.68 -26.99
CA ALA A 233 3.85 11.57 -27.60
C ALA A 233 3.53 11.07 -29.02
N GLY A 234 2.25 10.86 -29.30
CA GLY A 234 1.82 10.21 -30.53
C GLY A 234 0.49 9.47 -30.38
N THR A 235 0.16 8.67 -31.39
CA THR A 235 -1.11 7.95 -31.45
C THR A 235 -1.10 6.70 -30.57
N VAL A 236 -2.04 6.63 -29.64
CA VAL A 236 -2.34 5.44 -28.83
C VAL A 236 -3.69 4.88 -29.24
N ALA A 237 -3.73 3.61 -29.61
CA ALA A 237 -4.96 2.93 -30.04
C ALA A 237 -6.02 2.92 -28.93
N ALA A 238 -7.29 2.73 -29.29
CA ALA A 238 -8.36 2.50 -28.33
C ALA A 238 -8.03 1.27 -27.46
N GLY A 239 -8.16 1.40 -26.14
CA GLY A 239 -7.78 0.37 -25.16
C GLY A 239 -6.28 0.28 -24.87
N GLY A 240 -5.43 1.01 -25.62
CA GLY A 240 -4.00 1.08 -25.38
C GLY A 240 -3.63 1.95 -24.16
N SER A 241 -2.45 1.73 -23.62
CA SER A 241 -1.99 2.38 -22.38
C SER A 241 -1.09 3.59 -22.69
N PHE A 242 -1.39 4.74 -22.09
CA PHE A 242 -0.48 5.88 -22.05
C PHE A 242 0.61 5.72 -20.99
N TYR A 243 0.28 5.02 -19.90
CA TYR A 243 1.15 4.80 -18.76
C TYR A 243 0.87 3.42 -18.18
N VAL A 244 1.93 2.70 -17.82
CA VAL A 244 1.85 1.44 -17.05
C VAL A 244 2.96 1.44 -16.01
N ALA A 245 2.64 1.10 -14.77
CA ALA A 245 3.65 0.80 -13.76
C ALA A 245 3.41 -0.58 -13.14
N HIS A 246 4.50 -1.31 -12.92
CA HIS A 246 4.53 -2.55 -12.16
C HIS A 246 5.50 -2.43 -10.99
N TYR A 247 5.07 -2.81 -9.80
CA TYR A 247 5.96 -2.95 -8.64
C TYR A 247 5.40 -3.97 -7.64
N LEU A 248 6.24 -4.40 -6.70
CA LEU A 248 5.81 -5.27 -5.61
C LEU A 248 5.51 -4.44 -4.37
N ALA A 249 4.26 -4.48 -3.92
CA ALA A 249 3.88 -3.92 -2.63
C ALA A 249 4.22 -4.94 -1.54
N CYS A 250 5.17 -4.59 -0.67
CA CYS A 250 5.57 -5.41 0.47
C CYS A 250 4.88 -4.92 1.74
N ILE A 251 4.10 -5.78 2.38
CA ILE A 251 3.24 -5.42 3.53
C ILE A 251 3.52 -6.39 4.67
N LYS A 252 3.93 -5.89 5.82
CA LYS A 252 4.16 -6.76 6.98
C LYS A 252 2.84 -7.13 7.63
N LEU A 253 2.69 -8.41 8.00
CA LEU A 253 1.47 -8.89 8.65
C LEU A 253 1.18 -8.15 9.97
N LYS A 254 2.22 -7.79 10.72
CA LYS A 254 2.08 -7.05 11.98
C LYS A 254 1.50 -5.64 11.83
N ASP A 255 1.60 -5.03 10.65
CA ASP A 255 1.13 -3.66 10.42
C ASP A 255 -0.40 -3.65 10.22
N ILE A 256 -0.95 -4.72 9.64
CA ILE A 256 -2.37 -4.86 9.25
C ILE A 256 -3.19 -5.79 10.17
N CYS A 257 -2.53 -6.46 11.13
CA CYS A 257 -3.16 -7.45 11.99
C CYS A 257 -2.44 -7.52 13.35
N ASP A 258 -3.12 -7.09 14.42
CA ASP A 258 -2.52 -7.04 15.76
C ASP A 258 -2.29 -8.45 16.34
N TYR A 259 -3.07 -9.45 15.89
CA TYR A 259 -2.82 -10.85 16.21
C TYR A 259 -1.39 -11.24 15.82
N PHE A 260 -0.94 -10.96 14.59
CA PHE A 260 0.42 -11.31 14.15
C PHE A 260 1.52 -10.47 14.82
N LYS A 261 1.20 -9.27 15.32
CA LYS A 261 2.12 -8.44 16.11
C LYS A 261 2.36 -8.99 17.52
N LYS A 262 1.39 -9.69 18.11
CA LYS A 262 1.43 -10.18 19.50
C LYS A 262 1.57 -11.69 19.61
N CYS A 263 1.30 -12.42 18.53
CA CYS A 263 1.36 -13.86 18.50
C CYS A 263 2.81 -14.33 18.70
N PRO A 264 3.08 -15.18 19.71
CA PRO A 264 4.39 -15.78 19.86
C PRO A 264 4.67 -16.75 18.70
N MET A 265 5.95 -17.08 18.53
CA MET A 265 6.34 -18.10 17.56
C MET A 265 5.62 -19.42 17.83
N GLN A 266 5.09 -20.04 16.77
CA GLN A 266 4.28 -21.25 16.86
C GLN A 266 4.67 -22.27 15.79
N LYS A 267 4.48 -23.56 16.09
CA LYS A 267 4.64 -24.67 15.14
C LYS A 267 3.28 -25.12 14.64
N ASN A 268 3.27 -25.78 13.48
CA ASN A 268 2.11 -26.50 12.95
C ASN A 268 0.84 -25.65 12.78
N THR A 269 0.97 -24.33 12.59
CA THR A 269 -0.18 -23.42 12.43
C THR A 269 -0.97 -23.77 11.17
N ARG A 270 -2.26 -24.07 11.31
CA ARG A 270 -3.17 -24.38 10.20
C ARG A 270 -4.25 -23.31 10.08
N GLY A 271 -4.73 -23.13 8.86
CA GLY A 271 -5.86 -22.25 8.58
C GLY A 271 -5.63 -21.37 7.36
N PHE A 272 -6.25 -20.20 7.37
CA PHE A 272 -6.33 -19.31 6.22
C PHE A 272 -6.16 -17.85 6.63
N ILE A 273 -5.46 -17.11 5.79
CA ILE A 273 -5.45 -15.65 5.83
C ILE A 273 -6.17 -15.17 4.58
N TYR A 274 -7.25 -14.41 4.78
CA TYR A 274 -8.02 -13.79 3.71
C TYR A 274 -7.74 -12.29 3.72
N ILE A 275 -7.52 -11.74 2.53
CA ILE A 275 -7.26 -10.33 2.32
C ILE A 275 -8.20 -9.86 1.23
N ASN A 276 -9.06 -8.90 1.55
CA ASN A 276 -9.76 -8.15 0.51
C ASN A 276 -8.92 -6.92 0.19
N TYR A 277 -8.66 -6.70 -1.10
CA TYR A 277 -7.77 -5.64 -1.55
C TYR A 277 -8.56 -4.47 -2.13
N ASN A 278 -7.94 -3.29 -2.06
CA ASN A 278 -8.43 -2.08 -2.69
C ASN A 278 -8.01 -2.05 -4.17
N SER A 279 -8.97 -1.90 -5.07
CA SER A 279 -8.73 -1.63 -6.49
C SER A 279 -9.69 -0.56 -6.99
N SER A 280 -9.14 0.45 -7.67
CA SER A 280 -9.90 1.58 -8.19
C SER A 280 -9.88 1.66 -9.71
N SER A 281 -10.92 2.26 -10.25
CA SER A 281 -11.06 2.64 -11.65
C SER A 281 -11.70 4.03 -11.73
N THR A 282 -10.91 5.04 -12.08
CA THR A 282 -11.39 6.40 -12.28
C THR A 282 -11.50 6.69 -13.77
N THR A 283 -12.69 7.10 -14.21
CA THR A 283 -12.89 7.61 -15.57
C THR A 283 -12.67 9.12 -15.57
N ILE A 284 -11.85 9.61 -16.49
CA ILE A 284 -11.57 11.02 -16.70
C ILE A 284 -12.01 11.39 -18.10
N THR A 285 -12.87 12.39 -18.24
CA THR A 285 -13.17 12.99 -19.55
C THR A 285 -12.46 14.33 -19.64
N VAL A 286 -11.63 14.50 -20.67
CA VAL A 286 -10.90 15.74 -20.92
C VAL A 286 -11.81 16.69 -21.68
N ASN A 287 -12.12 17.85 -21.09
CA ASN A 287 -13.03 18.84 -21.66
C ASN A 287 -12.30 19.90 -22.50
N ILE A 288 -11.01 20.14 -22.20
CA ILE A 288 -10.18 21.14 -22.84
C ILE A 288 -8.89 20.48 -23.31
N THR A 289 -8.55 20.66 -24.60
CA THR A 289 -7.29 20.18 -25.18
C THR A 289 -6.09 20.71 -24.40
N GLY A 290 -5.14 19.83 -24.10
CA GLY A 290 -3.91 20.19 -23.41
C GLY A 290 -3.57 19.18 -22.31
N THR A 291 -2.73 19.61 -21.37
CA THR A 291 -2.33 18.79 -20.23
C THR A 291 -3.53 18.47 -19.34
N VAL A 292 -3.63 17.21 -18.94
CA VAL A 292 -4.67 16.73 -18.02
C VAL A 292 -4.47 17.38 -16.65
N ALA A 293 -5.44 18.20 -16.22
CA ALA A 293 -5.35 19.01 -15.00
C ALA A 293 -6.75 19.18 -14.36
N PRO A 294 -6.84 19.55 -13.07
CA PRO A 294 -8.14 19.72 -12.38
C PRO A 294 -9.13 20.65 -13.08
N GLY A 295 -8.63 21.68 -13.78
CA GLY A 295 -9.46 22.64 -14.51
C GLY A 295 -9.88 22.19 -15.91
N THR A 296 -9.33 21.10 -16.45
CA THR A 296 -9.56 20.66 -17.84
C THR A 296 -10.37 19.37 -17.95
N ILE A 297 -10.79 18.79 -16.82
CA ILE A 297 -11.39 17.45 -16.79
C ILE A 297 -12.76 17.41 -16.11
N SER A 298 -13.47 16.31 -16.30
CA SER A 298 -14.52 15.81 -15.40
C SER A 298 -14.18 14.38 -14.99
N VAL A 299 -14.58 13.98 -13.80
CA VAL A 299 -14.14 12.72 -13.20
C VAL A 299 -15.29 11.90 -12.64
N SER A 300 -15.17 10.59 -12.77
CA SER A 300 -16.05 9.61 -12.13
C SER A 300 -15.19 8.55 -11.46
N ASN A 301 -15.17 8.57 -10.13
CA ASN A 301 -14.40 7.63 -9.32
C ASN A 301 -15.23 6.38 -9.06
N ASN A 302 -14.67 5.21 -9.37
CA ASN A 302 -15.26 3.92 -9.02
C ASN A 302 -14.25 3.02 -8.31
N MET A 303 -14.77 2.12 -7.47
CA MET A 303 -14.00 1.03 -6.88
C MET A 303 -14.38 -0.26 -7.59
N ASN A 304 -13.38 -0.98 -8.10
CA ASN A 304 -13.59 -2.35 -8.58
C ASN A 304 -13.74 -3.29 -7.38
N TYR A 305 -12.90 -3.10 -6.37
CA TYR A 305 -12.91 -3.85 -5.11
C TYR A 305 -12.48 -2.93 -3.95
N GLY A 306 -12.96 -3.23 -2.74
CA GLY A 306 -12.63 -2.46 -1.54
C GLY A 306 -13.28 -1.07 -1.49
N ASN A 307 -12.77 -0.21 -0.60
CA ASN A 307 -13.40 1.06 -0.27
C ASN A 307 -12.51 2.30 -0.50
N THR A 308 -11.21 2.11 -0.74
CA THR A 308 -10.24 3.21 -0.88
C THR A 308 -9.45 3.13 -2.19
N CYS A 309 -9.27 4.26 -2.89
CA CYS A 309 -8.33 4.38 -4.00
C CYS A 309 -6.89 4.45 -3.45
N PRO A 310 -5.99 3.53 -3.86
CA PRO A 310 -4.65 3.42 -3.27
C PRO A 310 -3.58 4.34 -3.90
N ILE A 311 -3.94 5.15 -4.89
CA ILE A 311 -3.00 5.97 -5.68
C ILE A 311 -3.33 7.46 -5.68
N LEU A 312 -2.36 8.24 -6.14
CA LEU A 312 -2.42 9.66 -6.42
C LEU A 312 -2.15 9.90 -7.91
N TRP A 313 -2.94 10.76 -8.54
CA TRP A 313 -2.62 11.33 -9.85
C TRP A 313 -1.79 12.60 -9.66
N ASN A 314 -0.55 12.56 -10.13
CA ASN A 314 0.40 13.66 -9.99
C ASN A 314 0.20 14.70 -11.10
N PHE A 315 -0.43 15.83 -10.78
CA PHE A 315 -0.63 16.91 -11.75
C PHE A 315 0.63 17.78 -11.95
N TYR A 316 1.50 17.85 -10.94
CA TYR A 316 2.67 18.72 -10.89
C TYR A 316 3.90 17.89 -10.54
N SER A 317 4.56 17.37 -11.57
CA SER A 317 5.73 16.51 -11.43
C SER A 317 6.98 17.35 -11.12
N ALA A 318 7.57 17.10 -9.95
CA ALA A 318 8.86 17.68 -9.54
C ALA A 318 10.01 17.24 -10.45
N VAL A 319 9.81 16.17 -11.22
CA VAL A 319 10.79 15.68 -12.21
C VAL A 319 10.75 16.53 -13.49
N SER A 320 9.68 17.29 -13.72
CA SER A 320 9.47 18.02 -14.98
C SER A 320 9.46 19.54 -14.85
N THR A 321 8.99 20.11 -13.73
CA THR A 321 8.90 21.57 -13.54
C THR A 321 9.25 21.98 -12.11
N ALA A 322 9.63 23.25 -11.96
CA ALA A 322 9.85 23.91 -10.66
C ALA A 322 8.70 24.87 -10.27
N THR A 323 7.58 24.84 -11.01
CA THR A 323 6.43 25.75 -10.84
C THR A 323 5.12 24.97 -10.84
N LEU A 324 4.03 25.55 -10.31
CA LEU A 324 2.68 24.98 -10.35
C LEU A 324 2.03 25.04 -11.74
N THR A 325 2.79 24.66 -12.76
CA THR A 325 2.26 24.44 -14.11
C THR A 325 1.94 22.96 -14.25
N PRO A 326 0.72 22.56 -14.65
CA PRO A 326 0.39 21.15 -14.86
C PRO A 326 1.31 20.49 -15.88
N THR A 327 1.64 19.22 -15.65
CA THR A 327 2.65 18.47 -16.40
C THR A 327 2.16 17.08 -16.79
N GLY A 328 2.88 16.43 -17.70
CA GLY A 328 2.61 15.05 -18.13
C GLY A 328 1.65 14.97 -19.31
N LEU A 329 0.73 14.01 -19.25
CA LEU A 329 -0.11 13.63 -20.40
C LEU A 329 -0.90 14.83 -20.93
N ALA A 330 -0.73 15.13 -22.24
CA ALA A 330 -1.53 16.12 -22.94
C ALA A 330 -2.26 15.49 -24.12
N VAL A 331 -3.58 15.70 -24.17
CA VAL A 331 -4.49 15.04 -25.12
C VAL A 331 -5.57 16.01 -25.62
N PRO A 332 -6.24 15.71 -26.75
CA PRO A 332 -7.37 16.49 -27.25
C PRO A 332 -8.56 16.51 -26.28
N SER A 333 -9.41 17.52 -26.39
CA SER A 333 -10.75 17.51 -25.79
C SER A 333 -11.56 16.29 -26.24
N SER A 334 -12.52 15.89 -25.41
CA SER A 334 -13.34 14.68 -25.55
C SER A 334 -12.58 13.36 -25.41
N THR A 335 -11.28 13.38 -25.10
CA THR A 335 -10.54 12.17 -24.73
C THR A 335 -11.11 11.60 -23.43
N VAL A 336 -11.39 10.31 -23.42
CA VAL A 336 -11.77 9.55 -22.23
C VAL A 336 -10.59 8.71 -21.80
N LEU A 337 -10.18 8.84 -20.54
CA LEU A 337 -9.12 8.06 -19.92
C LEU A 337 -9.71 7.18 -18.82
N THR A 338 -9.14 5.99 -18.66
CA THR A 338 -9.40 5.16 -17.48
C THR A 338 -8.11 4.99 -16.70
N VAL A 339 -8.14 5.40 -15.43
CA VAL A 339 -7.04 5.26 -14.48
C VAL A 339 -7.33 4.10 -13.55
N THR A 340 -6.49 3.08 -13.56
CA THR A 340 -6.69 1.90 -12.71
C THR A 340 -5.53 1.68 -11.77
N ALA A 341 -5.84 1.31 -10.53
CA ALA A 341 -4.88 0.73 -9.59
C ALA A 341 -5.41 -0.62 -9.13
N ASP A 342 -4.63 -1.67 -9.32
CA ASP A 342 -5.08 -3.04 -9.09
C ASP A 342 -3.95 -3.94 -8.57
N VAL A 343 -4.33 -4.98 -7.82
CA VAL A 343 -3.45 -6.11 -7.54
C VAL A 343 -3.57 -7.03 -8.74
N ASN A 344 -2.55 -7.04 -9.60
CA ASN A 344 -2.63 -7.67 -10.91
C ASN A 344 -1.23 -8.07 -11.41
N GLY A 345 -1.01 -9.36 -11.54
CA GLY A 345 0.23 -9.95 -12.04
C GLY A 345 0.23 -10.25 -13.54
N ILE A 346 -0.71 -9.69 -14.31
CA ILE A 346 -0.76 -9.87 -15.76
C ILE A 346 0.09 -8.78 -16.45
N PRO A 347 0.99 -9.14 -17.39
CA PRO A 347 1.70 -8.19 -18.24
C PRO A 347 0.75 -7.31 -19.07
N THR A 348 1.10 -6.05 -19.27
CA THR A 348 0.36 -5.18 -20.19
C THR A 348 0.89 -5.33 -21.61
N SER A 349 0.01 -5.67 -22.56
CA SER A 349 0.38 -5.77 -23.97
C SER A 349 0.85 -4.43 -24.53
N GLY A 350 1.95 -4.42 -25.29
CA GLY A 350 2.44 -3.23 -25.98
C GLY A 350 3.31 -2.28 -25.16
N SER A 351 3.44 -2.51 -23.83
CA SER A 351 4.32 -1.70 -22.96
C SER A 351 5.76 -2.21 -22.91
N GLY A 352 6.01 -3.46 -23.27
CA GLY A 352 7.33 -4.11 -23.17
C GLY A 352 7.79 -4.38 -21.74
N ILE A 353 6.95 -4.10 -20.73
CA ILE A 353 7.21 -4.35 -19.31
C ILE A 353 6.24 -5.42 -18.77
N ALA A 354 6.67 -6.15 -17.74
CA ALA A 354 5.89 -7.19 -17.09
C ALA A 354 6.12 -7.15 -15.58
N PRO A 355 5.18 -7.62 -14.75
CA PRO A 355 5.40 -7.68 -13.31
C PRO A 355 6.50 -8.70 -12.97
N SER A 356 7.29 -8.42 -11.92
CA SER A 356 8.36 -9.33 -11.47
C SER A 356 7.84 -10.63 -10.87
N GLN A 357 6.59 -10.66 -10.42
CA GLN A 357 5.88 -11.88 -10.05
C GLN A 357 4.43 -11.82 -10.54
N ALA A 358 3.90 -12.97 -10.96
CA ALA A 358 2.52 -13.07 -11.43
C ALA A 358 1.52 -13.27 -10.28
N PHE A 359 1.95 -13.76 -9.12
CA PHE A 359 1.06 -14.13 -8.02
C PHE A 359 1.42 -13.42 -6.72
N SER A 360 0.50 -13.42 -5.78
CA SER A 360 0.71 -12.89 -4.44
C SER A 360 1.32 -13.99 -3.59
N ARG A 361 2.24 -13.61 -2.72
CA ARG A 361 2.86 -14.58 -1.82
C ARG A 361 3.00 -14.04 -0.42
N LEU A 362 2.83 -14.94 0.53
CA LEU A 362 3.12 -14.72 1.94
C LEU A 362 4.49 -15.33 2.23
N LEU A 363 5.49 -14.48 2.48
CA LEU A 363 6.82 -14.84 2.94
C LEU A 363 6.80 -14.96 4.47
N VAL A 364 7.21 -16.12 4.99
CA VAL A 364 7.32 -16.33 6.43
C VAL A 364 8.70 -16.88 6.81
N PRO A 365 9.33 -16.33 7.86
CA PRO A 365 10.53 -16.90 8.42
C PRO A 365 10.18 -18.07 9.34
N THR A 366 10.90 -19.17 9.12
CA THR A 366 10.82 -20.41 9.87
C THR A 366 12.14 -20.64 10.59
N TYR A 367 12.06 -21.09 11.83
CA TYR A 367 13.21 -21.33 12.69
C TYR A 367 13.22 -22.81 13.09
N SER A 368 14.32 -23.48 12.76
CA SER A 368 14.51 -24.89 13.10
C SER A 368 15.16 -24.99 14.49
N PRO A 369 14.46 -25.51 15.50
CA PRO A 369 15.01 -25.62 16.84
C PRO A 369 16.12 -26.67 16.89
N ASN A 370 17.04 -26.50 17.83
CA ASN A 370 17.99 -27.55 18.18
C ASN A 370 17.22 -28.70 18.88
N PRO A 371 17.41 -29.99 18.55
CA PRO A 371 16.66 -31.08 19.17
C PRO A 371 16.72 -31.10 20.71
N SER A 372 17.84 -30.66 21.30
CA SER A 372 17.99 -30.55 22.77
C SER A 372 17.11 -29.45 23.39
N ALA A 373 16.85 -28.37 22.65
CA ALA A 373 16.05 -27.23 23.10
C ALA A 373 14.57 -27.31 22.69
N ASP A 374 14.20 -28.20 21.76
CA ASP A 374 12.85 -28.20 21.17
C ASP A 374 11.74 -28.43 22.21
N HIS A 375 11.95 -29.40 23.11
CA HIS A 375 11.01 -29.67 24.20
C HIS A 375 10.83 -28.48 25.15
N ALA A 376 11.90 -27.71 25.39
CA ALA A 376 11.83 -26.52 26.24
C ALA A 376 11.12 -25.35 25.55
N LEU A 377 11.19 -25.26 24.21
CA LEU A 377 10.55 -24.22 23.41
C LEU A 377 9.06 -24.46 23.18
N VAL A 378 8.62 -25.72 23.13
CA VAL A 378 7.21 -26.10 22.98
C VAL A 378 6.47 -25.94 24.33
N GLN A 379 6.03 -24.72 24.61
CA GLN A 379 5.25 -24.39 25.81
C GLN A 379 3.90 -23.77 25.44
N LYS A 380 2.87 -24.07 26.24
CA LYS A 380 1.58 -23.40 26.10
C LYS A 380 1.70 -21.95 26.58
N LYS A 381 1.51 -21.00 25.67
CA LYS A 381 1.52 -19.57 25.96
C LYS A 381 0.16 -18.95 25.69
N THR A 382 -0.20 -17.97 26.51
CA THR A 382 -1.37 -17.13 26.30
C THR A 382 -0.91 -15.71 25.99
N PHE A 383 -1.61 -15.04 25.10
CA PHE A 383 -1.36 -13.64 24.75
C PHE A 383 -2.68 -12.92 24.53
N ARG A 384 -2.63 -11.59 24.51
CA ARG A 384 -3.77 -10.72 24.25
C ARG A 384 -3.42 -9.78 23.11
N TYR A 385 -4.39 -9.51 22.26
CA TYR A 385 -4.30 -8.58 21.14
C TYR A 385 -5.58 -7.76 21.07
N PHE A 386 -5.54 -6.67 20.32
CA PHE A 386 -6.71 -5.83 20.07
C PHE A 386 -7.43 -6.29 18.81
N GLU A 387 -8.74 -6.49 18.94
CA GLU A 387 -9.64 -6.54 17.79
C GLU A 387 -10.29 -5.16 17.58
N ARG A 388 -10.53 -4.82 16.31
CA ARG A 388 -11.10 -3.54 15.90
C ARG A 388 -12.52 -3.75 15.41
N VAL A 389 -13.38 -2.75 15.59
CA VAL A 389 -14.70 -2.67 14.95
C VAL A 389 -14.79 -1.33 14.24
N THR A 390 -15.23 -1.34 12.98
CA THR A 390 -15.29 -0.15 12.14
C THR A 390 -16.71 0.32 11.95
N ASN A 391 -16.95 1.62 12.14
CA ASN A 391 -18.21 2.26 11.78
C ASN A 391 -17.90 3.51 10.94
N LYS A 392 -18.69 3.72 9.88
CA LYS A 392 -18.68 4.94 9.07
C LYS A 392 -20.02 5.64 9.27
N PHE A 393 -19.97 6.92 9.56
CA PHE A 393 -21.14 7.78 9.62
C PHE A 393 -20.80 9.15 9.06
N THR A 394 -21.83 9.91 8.75
CA THR A 394 -21.68 11.21 8.12
C THR A 394 -22.36 12.29 8.94
N VAL A 395 -21.65 13.42 9.13
CA VAL A 395 -22.12 14.58 9.89
C VAL A 395 -22.34 15.75 8.93
N GLN A 396 -23.52 16.34 8.96
CA GLN A 396 -23.83 17.54 8.16
C GLN A 396 -23.16 18.78 8.74
N ALA A 397 -22.82 19.74 7.88
CA ALA A 397 -22.20 20.99 8.29
C ALA A 397 -23.05 21.73 9.34
N GLY A 398 -22.43 22.08 10.47
CA GLY A 398 -23.08 22.82 11.56
C GLY A 398 -24.14 22.05 12.37
N GLN A 399 -24.31 20.74 12.13
CA GLN A 399 -25.30 19.93 12.85
C GLN A 399 -24.67 19.11 13.98
N ALA A 400 -25.41 18.98 15.10
CA ALA A 400 -25.08 18.01 16.13
C ALA A 400 -25.39 16.59 15.63
N PHE A 401 -24.63 15.59 16.10
CA PHE A 401 -24.78 14.21 15.68
C PHE A 401 -24.58 13.24 16.85
N THR A 402 -25.47 12.25 16.94
CA THR A 402 -25.42 11.18 17.95
C THR A 402 -25.45 9.83 17.25
N TYR A 403 -24.53 8.94 17.59
CA TYR A 403 -24.43 7.59 17.02
C TYR A 403 -24.19 6.54 18.10
N THR A 404 -24.98 5.48 18.08
CA THR A 404 -24.81 4.34 18.98
C THR A 404 -23.82 3.36 18.35
N VAL A 405 -22.66 3.17 18.99
CA VAL A 405 -21.70 2.13 18.61
C VAL A 405 -22.26 0.77 19.06
N THR A 406 -22.32 -0.20 18.13
CA THR A 406 -22.95 -1.52 18.27
C THR A 406 -22.86 -2.17 19.66
N ASN A 407 -23.97 -2.77 20.12
CA ASN A 407 -24.13 -3.41 21.45
C ASN A 407 -23.29 -4.70 21.68
N GLY A 408 -22.32 -5.02 20.81
CA GLY A 408 -21.52 -6.25 20.85
C GLY A 408 -20.07 -6.09 21.28
N ILE A 409 -19.61 -4.85 21.56
CA ILE A 409 -18.22 -4.61 21.96
C ILE A 409 -18.07 -4.82 23.47
N ALA A 410 -17.55 -5.99 23.85
CA ALA A 410 -17.22 -6.25 25.25
C ALA A 410 -15.95 -5.49 25.67
N ASN A 411 -16.06 -4.69 26.75
CA ASN A 411 -14.92 -3.99 27.38
C ASN A 411 -14.09 -3.11 26.40
N PRO A 412 -14.71 -2.10 25.76
CA PRO A 412 -14.02 -1.22 24.81
C PRO A 412 -12.80 -0.56 25.48
N LYS A 413 -11.64 -0.63 24.80
CA LYS A 413 -10.36 -0.10 25.33
C LYS A 413 -9.94 1.23 24.72
N LYS A 414 -10.31 1.47 23.46
CA LYS A 414 -9.93 2.67 22.70
C LYS A 414 -11.06 3.05 21.76
N LEU A 415 -11.30 4.34 21.60
CA LEU A 415 -12.13 4.93 20.56
C LEU A 415 -11.22 5.80 19.69
N ILE A 416 -11.22 5.56 18.38
CA ILE A 416 -10.46 6.34 17.41
C ILE A 416 -11.47 6.96 16.45
N MET A 417 -11.42 8.28 16.28
CA MET A 417 -12.24 9.02 15.33
C MET A 417 -11.33 9.64 14.29
N GLN A 418 -11.64 9.40 13.01
CA GLN A 418 -10.93 9.99 11.89
C GLN A 418 -11.89 10.86 11.08
N PRO A 419 -11.79 12.19 11.17
CA PRO A 419 -12.58 13.08 10.35
C PRO A 419 -12.08 13.01 8.90
N VAL A 420 -13.02 13.04 7.95
CA VAL A 420 -12.72 13.07 6.52
C VAL A 420 -13.63 14.08 5.85
N ILE A 421 -13.03 14.90 4.97
CA ILE A 421 -13.76 15.84 4.13
C ILE A 421 -14.56 15.03 3.11
N THR A 422 -15.83 15.32 2.94
CA THR A 422 -16.74 14.57 2.04
C THR A 422 -17.43 15.46 1.02
N ASN A 423 -17.22 16.78 1.09
CA ASN A 423 -17.78 17.77 0.19
C ASN A 423 -16.67 18.69 -0.34
N PRO A 424 -16.52 18.89 -1.66
CA PRO A 424 -15.55 19.83 -2.22
C PRO A 424 -15.86 21.30 -1.92
N THR A 425 -17.12 21.62 -1.65
CA THR A 425 -17.58 22.97 -1.37
C THR A 425 -17.49 23.24 0.13
N ALA A 426 -16.55 24.09 0.52
CA ALA A 426 -16.39 24.52 1.91
C ALA A 426 -17.70 25.10 2.48
N GLY A 427 -18.08 24.67 3.68
CA GLY A 427 -19.29 25.14 4.38
C GLY A 427 -20.62 24.63 3.81
N SER A 428 -20.62 23.74 2.82
CA SER A 428 -21.85 23.22 2.23
C SER A 428 -22.57 22.23 3.14
N SER A 429 -23.89 22.40 3.27
CA SER A 429 -24.81 21.46 3.93
C SER A 429 -25.36 20.38 2.98
N SER A 430 -24.98 20.41 1.70
CA SER A 430 -25.44 19.45 0.69
C SER A 430 -24.87 18.05 0.91
N LEU A 431 -25.58 17.03 0.39
CA LEU A 431 -25.33 15.63 0.72
C LEU A 431 -23.86 15.22 0.45
N PRO A 432 -23.15 14.78 1.49
CA PRO A 432 -21.72 14.42 1.45
C PRO A 432 -21.48 13.04 0.84
N ASP A 433 -21.27 12.95 -0.47
CA ASP A 433 -20.52 11.82 -1.08
C ASP A 433 -20.14 12.03 -2.57
N VAL A 434 -20.38 13.20 -3.18
CA VAL A 434 -20.26 13.36 -4.64
C VAL A 434 -18.83 13.09 -5.15
N ILE A 435 -17.80 13.41 -4.36
CA ILE A 435 -16.38 13.23 -4.77
C ILE A 435 -15.64 12.17 -3.94
N ASN A 436 -16.22 11.73 -2.82
CA ASN A 436 -15.67 10.76 -1.86
C ASN A 436 -14.13 10.65 -1.87
N PRO A 437 -13.41 11.47 -1.09
CA PRO A 437 -11.95 11.47 -1.07
C PRO A 437 -11.28 10.12 -0.81
N PHE A 438 -11.93 9.17 -0.12
CA PHE A 438 -11.42 7.80 -0.02
C PHE A 438 -11.25 7.15 -1.39
N ARG A 439 -12.17 7.39 -2.31
CA ARG A 439 -12.21 6.78 -3.65
C ARG A 439 -11.50 7.61 -4.72
N SER A 440 -10.99 8.78 -4.35
CA SER A 440 -10.38 9.71 -5.31
C SER A 440 -8.87 9.46 -5.44
N PRO A 441 -8.32 9.42 -6.67
CA PRO A 441 -6.89 9.51 -6.90
C PRO A 441 -6.36 10.94 -6.77
N PHE A 442 -7.21 11.93 -6.52
CA PHE A 442 -6.80 13.33 -6.37
C PHE A 442 -6.66 13.72 -4.88
N SER A 443 -7.11 12.85 -3.96
CA SER A 443 -6.99 13.09 -2.53
C SER A 443 -5.90 12.21 -1.91
N THR A 444 -5.19 12.74 -0.93
CA THR A 444 -4.26 11.95 -0.10
C THR A 444 -4.95 11.15 0.99
N VAL A 445 -6.26 11.34 1.22
CA VAL A 445 -7.05 10.53 2.16
C VAL A 445 -7.06 9.06 1.74
N PRO A 446 -6.92 8.08 2.67
CA PRO A 446 -6.78 8.25 4.12
C PRO A 446 -5.32 8.31 4.60
N ALA A 447 -4.38 8.43 3.68
CA ALA A 447 -2.95 8.35 3.93
C ALA A 447 -2.38 9.61 4.62
N THR A 448 -3.08 10.74 4.58
CA THR A 448 -2.76 11.94 5.34
C THR A 448 -3.56 12.03 6.63
N ILE A 449 -2.87 12.06 7.77
CA ILE A 449 -3.36 12.71 8.98
C ILE A 449 -2.17 13.53 9.49
N ARG A 450 -2.13 14.82 9.13
CA ARG A 450 -1.11 15.74 9.62
C ARG A 450 -1.13 15.68 11.15
N ARG A 451 0.03 15.42 11.74
CA ARG A 451 0.27 15.60 13.18
C ARG A 451 -0.01 17.07 13.46
N ALA A 452 -1.12 17.37 14.13
CA ALA A 452 -1.23 18.63 14.85
C ALA A 452 -0.13 18.57 15.92
N SER A 453 0.98 19.24 15.64
CA SER A 453 2.02 19.51 16.63
C SER A 453 1.52 20.56 17.60
#